data_AF-F9RUB5-F1
#
_entry.id   AF-F9RUB5-F1
#
_cell.length_a   1.000
_cell.length_b   1.000
_cell.length_c   1.000
_cell.angle_alpha   90.00
_cell.angle_beta   90.00
_cell.angle_gamma   90.00
#
_symmetry.space_group_name_H-M   'P 1'
#
loop_
_entity.id
_entity.type
_entity.pdbx_description
1 polymer ?
#
loop_
_entity_poly.entity_id
_entity_poly.type
_entity_poly.pdbx_seq_one_letter_code
_entity_poly.pdbx_strand_id
1 'polypeptide(L)'
;MKTVKKFVLAAAVIPLAFASASAMAFGGKGDHKGGYCQGGMDRGIMKKLDLTDAQKTQLKEMREANKAEMKAKFADNSDTRKAERQAHHDKVQQLVLADNFDQAAANELAKSMVEKQTERKVKMLEKQHQMLSVLTPEQKTKFVELSKERMENCGEKRKNHH
;
A
#
# COMPACT_ATOMS: atom_id res chain seq x y z
N MET A 1 40.53 -14.27 54.56
CA MET A 1 39.77 -15.25 53.74
C MET A 1 38.39 -14.67 53.46
N LYS A 2 37.99 -14.61 52.17
CA LYS A 2 36.66 -14.84 51.57
C LYS A 2 35.42 -14.21 52.25
N THR A 3 34.52 -13.45 51.62
CA THR A 3 34.28 -13.10 50.20
C THR A 3 33.26 -11.94 50.11
N VAL A 4 33.52 -11.02 49.18
CA VAL A 4 32.65 -9.94 48.69
C VAL A 4 31.59 -10.53 47.73
N LYS A 5 30.39 -9.93 47.64
CA LYS A 5 29.51 -9.93 46.45
C LYS A 5 28.21 -9.16 46.72
N LYS A 6 28.05 -7.94 46.17
CA LYS A 6 26.78 -7.36 45.63
C LYS A 6 27.13 -6.27 44.61
N PHE A 7 27.24 -6.64 43.34
CA PHE A 7 26.30 -6.34 42.25
C PHE A 7 26.29 -4.86 41.81
N VAL A 8 27.11 -4.59 40.79
CA VAL A 8 26.93 -3.48 39.85
C VAL A 8 25.94 -3.95 38.80
N LEU A 9 24.85 -3.21 38.59
CA LEU A 9 23.94 -3.40 37.45
C LEU A 9 23.48 -2.02 36.97
N ALA A 10 24.31 -1.43 36.12
CA ALA A 10 23.92 -0.30 35.29
C ALA A 10 23.14 -0.86 34.08
N ALA A 11 21.81 -0.71 34.09
CA ALA A 11 20.97 -0.93 32.93
C ALA A 11 20.28 0.39 32.61
N ALA A 12 20.86 1.14 31.67
CA ALA A 12 20.24 2.31 31.08
C ALA A 12 19.07 1.82 30.20
N VAL A 13 17.85 1.91 30.72
CA VAL A 13 16.63 1.66 29.94
C VAL A 13 16.29 2.94 29.19
N ILE A 14 16.54 2.96 27.89
CA ILE A 14 16.02 3.98 26.98
C ILE A 14 14.58 3.60 26.64
N PRO A 15 13.55 4.37 27.02
CA PRO A 15 12.20 4.13 26.53
C PRO A 15 12.09 4.70 25.11
N LEU A 16 12.23 3.84 24.10
CA LEU A 16 11.78 4.14 22.74
C LEU A 16 10.25 4.08 22.71
N ALA A 17 9.61 5.20 23.05
CA ALA A 17 8.19 5.41 22.81
C ALA A 17 7.96 5.65 21.30
N PHE A 18 7.84 4.58 20.53
CA PHE A 18 7.17 4.67 19.23
C PHE A 18 5.67 4.74 19.47
N ALA A 19 5.13 5.96 19.43
CA ALA A 19 3.71 6.21 19.31
C ALA A 19 3.20 5.60 18.00
N SER A 20 2.67 4.38 18.04
CA SER A 20 1.94 3.80 16.92
C SER A 20 0.56 4.46 16.83
N ALA A 21 0.50 5.57 16.09
CA ALA A 21 -0.77 6.10 15.58
C ALA A 21 -1.29 5.14 14.49
N SER A 22 -1.86 4.01 14.92
CA SER A 22 -2.55 3.09 14.03
C SER A 22 -3.93 3.68 13.69
N ALA A 23 -3.97 4.56 12.70
CA ALA A 23 -5.23 4.90 12.04
C ALA A 23 -5.70 3.68 11.21
N MET A 24 -6.28 2.70 11.89
CA MET A 24 -6.97 1.57 11.27
C MET A 24 -8.28 2.10 10.70
N ALA A 25 -8.27 2.50 9.42
CA ALA A 25 -9.49 2.67 8.63
C ALA A 25 -10.07 1.28 8.36
N PHE A 26 -10.87 0.78 9.30
CA PHE A 26 -11.64 -0.46 9.18
C PHE A 26 -12.77 -0.28 8.15
N GLY A 27 -13.06 -1.36 7.42
CA GLY A 27 -13.82 -1.39 6.18
C GLY A 27 -15.22 -0.78 6.22
N GLY A 28 -15.44 0.18 5.32
CA GLY A 28 -16.77 0.52 4.81
C GLY A 28 -16.95 -0.08 3.42
N LYS A 29 -18.04 -0.82 3.23
CA LYS A 29 -18.51 -1.31 1.91
C LYS A 29 -19.05 -0.10 1.13
N GLY A 30 -18.15 0.74 0.62
CA GLY A 30 -18.46 1.84 -0.28
C GLY A 30 -18.35 1.37 -1.72
N ASP A 31 -19.33 1.74 -2.54
CA ASP A 31 -19.40 1.45 -3.97
C ASP A 31 -18.04 1.60 -4.67
N HIS A 32 -17.73 0.64 -5.54
CA HIS A 32 -16.52 0.56 -6.36
C HIS A 32 -16.44 1.65 -7.45
N LYS A 33 -16.85 2.89 -7.18
CA LYS A 33 -16.33 4.06 -7.89
C LYS A 33 -15.04 4.42 -7.18
N GLY A 34 -13.90 3.93 -7.69
CA GLY A 34 -12.57 4.24 -7.18
C GLY A 34 -12.51 5.71 -6.78
N GLY A 35 -12.41 5.95 -5.47
CA GLY A 35 -12.59 7.27 -4.90
C GLY A 35 -11.73 8.27 -5.64
N TYR A 36 -12.21 9.51 -5.77
CA TYR A 36 -11.62 10.62 -6.52
C TYR A 36 -10.11 10.84 -6.29
N CYS A 37 -9.52 10.17 -5.29
CA CYS A 37 -8.19 10.33 -4.72
C CYS A 37 -7.38 9.03 -4.61
N GLN A 38 -7.76 7.94 -5.30
CA GLN A 38 -7.01 6.68 -5.21
C GLN A 38 -5.65 6.79 -5.95
N GLY A 39 -4.56 6.56 -5.20
CA GLY A 39 -3.15 6.66 -5.65
C GLY A 39 -2.71 5.58 -6.62
N GLY A 40 -3.25 5.61 -7.85
CA GLY A 40 -2.71 4.93 -9.02
C GLY A 40 -1.99 5.92 -9.95
N MET A 41 -1.29 5.39 -10.97
CA MET A 41 -0.73 6.20 -12.06
C MET A 41 -1.88 6.92 -12.76
N ASP A 42 -2.01 8.21 -12.48
CA ASP A 42 -3.18 8.98 -12.84
C ASP A 42 -3.20 9.28 -14.34
N ARG A 43 -4.16 8.64 -15.03
CA ARG A 43 -4.38 8.90 -16.45
C ARG A 43 -4.74 10.37 -16.73
N GLY A 44 -5.31 11.08 -15.76
CA GLY A 44 -5.63 12.50 -15.86
C GLY A 44 -4.37 13.36 -15.92
N ILE A 45 -3.47 13.23 -14.94
CA ILE A 45 -2.18 13.95 -14.93
C ILE A 45 -1.35 13.61 -16.18
N MET A 46 -1.23 12.33 -16.55
CA MET A 46 -0.41 11.93 -17.72
C MET A 46 -0.90 12.54 -19.04
N LYS A 47 -2.19 12.89 -19.16
CA LYS A 47 -2.74 13.58 -20.33
C LYS A 47 -2.42 15.08 -20.37
N LYS A 48 -2.12 15.67 -19.21
CA LYS A 48 -1.72 17.08 -19.06
C LYS A 48 -0.20 17.29 -19.19
N LEU A 49 0.56 16.20 -19.19
CA LEU A 49 1.96 16.22 -19.59
C LEU A 49 1.97 16.22 -21.12
N ASP A 50 2.60 17.22 -21.72
CA ASP A 50 2.71 17.37 -23.17
C ASP A 50 3.63 16.28 -23.73
N LEU A 51 3.14 15.04 -23.75
CA LEU A 51 3.89 13.85 -24.15
C LEU A 51 4.08 13.81 -25.67
N THR A 52 5.28 13.47 -26.11
CA THR A 52 5.54 13.17 -27.52
C THR A 52 4.84 11.88 -27.93
N ASP A 53 4.61 11.68 -29.23
CA ASP A 53 3.96 10.46 -29.72
C ASP A 53 4.80 9.20 -29.48
N ALA A 54 6.13 9.34 -29.49
CA ALA A 54 7.04 8.29 -29.08
C ALA A 54 6.84 7.91 -27.59
N GLN A 55 6.78 8.89 -26.69
CA GLN A 55 6.52 8.65 -25.26
C GLN A 55 5.15 8.00 -25.04
N LYS A 56 4.10 8.48 -25.73
CA LYS A 56 2.75 7.89 -25.64
C LYS A 56 2.75 6.43 -26.06
N THR A 57 3.44 6.11 -27.16
CA THR A 57 3.56 4.74 -27.69
C THR A 57 4.25 3.84 -26.67
N GLN A 58 5.41 4.24 -26.17
CA GLN A 58 6.16 3.48 -25.17
C GLN A 58 5.35 3.23 -23.88
N LEU A 59 4.65 4.26 -23.39
CA LEU A 59 3.77 4.13 -22.21
C LEU A 59 2.54 3.25 -22.49
N LYS A 60 2.07 3.17 -23.74
CA LYS A 60 0.97 2.26 -24.11
C LYS A 60 1.45 0.82 -24.10
N GLU A 61 2.59 0.54 -24.72
CA GLU A 61 3.21 -0.78 -24.74
C GLU A 61 3.48 -1.31 -23.33
N MET A 62 4.08 -0.48 -22.46
CA MET A 62 4.29 -0.85 -21.05
C MET A 62 2.97 -1.18 -20.32
N ARG A 63 1.87 -0.46 -20.61
CA ARG A 63 0.57 -0.74 -19.99
C ARG A 63 -0.02 -2.05 -20.49
N GLU A 64 0.07 -2.32 -21.79
CA GLU A 64 -0.43 -3.59 -22.36
C GLU A 64 0.38 -4.78 -21.87
N ALA A 65 1.71 -4.67 -21.80
CA ALA A 65 2.56 -5.70 -21.22
C ALA A 65 2.19 -5.99 -19.75
N ASN A 66 2.05 -4.94 -18.94
CA ASN A 66 1.60 -5.06 -17.56
C ASN A 66 0.22 -5.70 -17.42
N LYS A 67 -0.70 -5.38 -18.34
CA LYS A 67 -2.06 -5.95 -18.37
C LYS A 67 -2.03 -7.43 -18.76
N ALA A 68 -1.21 -7.80 -19.73
CA ALA A 68 -1.03 -9.19 -20.13
C ALA A 68 -0.42 -10.03 -18.99
N GLU A 69 0.65 -9.53 -18.36
CA GLU A 69 1.29 -10.16 -17.19
C GLU A 69 0.27 -10.36 -16.05
N MET A 70 -0.54 -9.34 -15.78
CA MET A 70 -1.59 -9.43 -14.79
C MET A 70 -2.62 -10.49 -15.19
N LYS A 71 -3.14 -10.46 -16.42
CA LYS A 71 -4.14 -11.42 -16.89
C LYS A 71 -3.65 -12.87 -16.76
N ALA A 72 -2.40 -13.15 -17.14
CA ALA A 72 -1.79 -14.46 -16.98
C ALA A 72 -1.76 -14.87 -15.50
N LYS A 73 -1.22 -14.01 -14.62
CA LYS A 73 -1.19 -14.26 -13.17
C LYS A 73 -2.57 -14.51 -12.56
N PHE A 74 -3.62 -13.86 -13.07
CA PHE A 74 -5.00 -14.06 -12.62
C PHE A 74 -5.59 -15.37 -13.14
N ALA A 75 -5.33 -15.74 -14.40
CA ALA A 75 -5.79 -17.00 -14.97
C ALA A 75 -5.15 -18.20 -14.26
N ASP A 76 -3.83 -18.17 -14.06
CA ASP A 76 -3.07 -19.31 -13.51
C ASP A 76 -3.33 -19.55 -12.01
N ASN A 77 -3.84 -18.55 -11.28
CA ASN A 77 -3.94 -18.60 -9.82
C ASN A 77 -5.35 -18.33 -9.29
N SER A 78 -6.38 -18.49 -10.12
CA SER A 78 -7.76 -18.17 -9.71
C SER A 78 -8.19 -18.97 -8.47
N ASP A 79 -8.01 -20.29 -8.51
CA ASP A 79 -8.44 -21.18 -7.43
C ASP A 79 -7.59 -21.00 -6.17
N THR A 80 -6.27 -20.91 -6.33
CA THR A 80 -5.33 -20.63 -5.23
C THR A 80 -5.68 -19.34 -4.51
N ARG A 81 -5.99 -18.27 -5.24
CA ARG A 81 -6.39 -16.98 -4.64
C ARG A 81 -7.72 -17.06 -3.92
N LYS A 82 -8.68 -17.82 -4.45
CA LYS A 82 -9.97 -18.05 -3.80
C LYS A 82 -9.78 -18.79 -2.49
N ALA A 83 -8.96 -19.85 -2.49
CA ALA A 83 -8.61 -20.61 -1.30
C ALA A 83 -7.89 -19.75 -0.25
N GLU A 84 -6.88 -18.95 -0.65
CA GLU A 84 -6.19 -18.03 0.25
C GLU A 84 -7.14 -17.01 0.88
N ARG A 85 -8.07 -16.45 0.09
CA ARG A 85 -9.05 -15.48 0.59
C ARG A 85 -10.01 -16.13 1.59
N GLN A 86 -10.47 -17.34 1.30
CA GLN A 86 -11.35 -18.08 2.20
C GLN A 86 -10.63 -18.42 3.51
N ALA A 87 -9.42 -18.97 3.44
CA ALA A 87 -8.62 -19.29 4.62
C ALA A 87 -8.33 -18.06 5.49
N HIS A 88 -8.04 -16.91 4.86
CA HIS A 88 -7.92 -15.66 5.59
C HIS A 88 -9.22 -15.25 6.29
N HIS A 89 -10.35 -15.33 5.58
CA HIS A 89 -11.66 -15.01 6.15
C HIS A 89 -12.01 -15.91 7.34
N ASP A 90 -11.72 -17.21 7.24
CA ASP A 90 -11.98 -18.17 8.30
C ASP A 90 -11.09 -17.91 9.53
N LYS A 91 -9.80 -17.59 9.34
CA LYS A 91 -8.90 -17.18 10.43
C LYS A 91 -9.39 -15.93 11.16
N VAL A 92 -9.85 -14.92 10.41
CA VAL A 92 -10.43 -13.70 11.01
C VAL A 92 -11.69 -14.05 11.82
N GLN A 93 -12.60 -14.85 11.25
CA GLN A 93 -13.83 -15.25 11.95
C GLN A 93 -13.52 -16.01 13.24
N GLN A 94 -12.61 -16.99 13.19
CA GLN A 94 -12.21 -17.76 14.36
C GLN A 94 -11.66 -16.86 15.48
N LEU A 95 -10.82 -15.87 15.15
CA LEU A 95 -10.27 -14.94 16.14
C LEU A 95 -11.32 -14.02 16.76
N VAL A 96 -12.27 -13.53 15.95
CA VAL A 96 -13.27 -12.56 16.39
C VAL A 96 -14.44 -13.20 17.13
N LEU A 97 -14.77 -14.45 16.81
CA LEU A 97 -15.87 -15.21 17.42
C LEU A 97 -15.43 -16.11 18.58
N ALA A 98 -14.13 -16.19 18.89
CA ALA A 98 -13.64 -16.96 20.01
C ALA A 98 -14.14 -16.40 21.35
N ASP A 99 -14.39 -17.27 22.33
CA ASP A 99 -14.83 -16.89 23.67
C ASP A 99 -13.83 -15.94 24.36
N ASN A 100 -12.53 -16.12 24.07
CA ASN A 100 -11.45 -15.25 24.53
C ASN A 100 -10.63 -14.74 23.34
N PHE A 101 -10.26 -13.46 23.38
CA PHE A 101 -9.46 -12.85 22.33
C PHE A 101 -7.98 -13.24 22.43
N ASP A 102 -7.48 -13.95 21.42
CA ASP A 102 -6.05 -14.24 21.28
C ASP A 102 -5.31 -13.07 20.59
N GLN A 103 -4.75 -12.18 21.41
CA GLN A 103 -3.98 -11.04 20.94
C GLN A 103 -2.72 -11.45 20.17
N ALA A 104 -2.08 -12.58 20.51
CA ALA A 104 -0.87 -13.02 19.85
C ALA A 104 -1.17 -13.48 18.42
N ALA A 105 -2.20 -14.30 18.25
CA ALA A 105 -2.66 -14.78 16.95
C ALA A 105 -3.22 -13.63 16.07
N ALA A 106 -3.92 -12.66 16.67
CA ALA A 106 -4.35 -11.45 15.96
C ALA A 106 -3.17 -10.62 15.43
N ASN A 107 -2.12 -10.46 16.25
CA ASN A 107 -0.90 -9.76 15.82
C ASN A 107 -0.16 -10.49 14.70
N GLU A 108 -0.09 -11.82 14.75
CA GLU A 108 0.52 -12.62 13.68
C GLU A 108 -0.26 -12.49 12.37
N LEU A 109 -1.59 -12.60 12.42
CA LEU A 109 -2.44 -12.40 11.26
C LEU A 109 -2.24 -11.00 10.67
N ALA A 110 -2.20 -9.96 11.51
CA ALA A 110 -1.95 -8.60 11.09
C ALA A 110 -0.58 -8.43 10.40
N LYS A 111 0.48 -9.02 10.94
CA LYS A 111 1.82 -8.99 10.31
C LYS A 111 1.80 -9.59 8.91
N SER A 112 1.17 -10.76 8.74
CA SER A 112 1.08 -11.41 7.43
C SER A 112 0.34 -10.56 6.38
N MET A 113 -0.66 -9.79 6.82
CA MET A 113 -1.37 -8.85 5.94
C MET A 113 -0.47 -7.68 5.52
N VAL A 114 0.28 -7.12 6.47
CA VAL A 114 1.21 -5.99 6.23
C VAL A 114 2.33 -6.41 5.28
N GLU A 115 2.89 -7.61 5.44
CA GLU A 115 3.91 -8.14 4.52
C GLU A 115 3.40 -8.24 3.09
N LYS A 116 2.26 -8.90 2.88
CA LYS A 116 1.62 -8.98 1.55
C LYS A 116 1.30 -7.60 0.97
N GLN A 117 0.86 -6.67 1.81
CA GLN A 117 0.56 -5.30 1.38
C GLN A 117 1.84 -4.55 0.98
N THR A 118 2.92 -4.74 1.72
CA THR A 118 4.23 -4.13 1.47
C THR A 118 4.77 -4.58 0.12
N GLU A 119 4.80 -5.88 -0.15
CA GLU A 119 5.26 -6.42 -1.44
C GLU A 119 4.47 -5.83 -2.62
N ARG A 120 3.13 -5.77 -2.48
CA ARG A 120 2.26 -5.17 -3.51
C ARG A 120 2.56 -3.69 -3.70
N LYS A 121 2.81 -2.96 -2.61
CA LYS A 121 3.12 -1.53 -2.66
C LYS A 121 4.46 -1.28 -3.35
N VAL A 122 5.49 -2.07 -3.04
CA VAL A 122 6.81 -1.98 -3.69
C VAL A 122 6.68 -2.26 -5.20
N LYS A 123 6.02 -3.36 -5.60
CA LYS A 123 5.77 -3.66 -7.03
C LYS A 123 5.01 -2.55 -7.74
N MET A 124 4.08 -1.88 -7.04
CA MET A 124 3.35 -0.75 -7.60
C MET A 124 4.27 0.47 -7.79
N LEU A 125 5.11 0.80 -6.82
CA LEU A 125 6.10 1.88 -6.92
C LEU A 125 7.12 1.63 -8.04
N GLU A 126 7.57 0.39 -8.19
CA GLU A 126 8.47 -0.01 -9.29
C GLU A 126 7.83 0.26 -10.66
N LYS A 127 6.58 -0.14 -10.86
CA LYS A 127 5.84 0.14 -12.10
C LYS A 127 5.63 1.64 -12.32
N GLN A 128 5.37 2.40 -11.26
CA GLN A 128 5.27 3.87 -11.36
C GLN A 128 6.61 4.48 -11.80
N HIS A 129 7.72 4.03 -11.20
CA HIS A 129 9.06 4.48 -11.55
C HIS A 129 9.39 4.21 -13.02
N GLN A 130 9.16 2.99 -13.50
CA GLN A 130 9.36 2.60 -14.91
C GLN A 130 8.55 3.46 -15.89
N MET A 131 7.34 3.84 -15.52
CA MET A 131 6.51 4.68 -16.37
C MET A 131 6.98 6.14 -16.35
N LEU A 132 7.40 6.66 -15.19
CA LEU A 132 7.89 8.03 -15.06
C LEU A 132 9.29 8.21 -15.65
N SER A 133 10.08 7.15 -15.85
CA SER A 133 11.40 7.24 -16.47
C SER A 133 11.35 7.64 -17.95
N VAL A 134 10.20 7.52 -18.61
CA VAL A 134 9.99 8.00 -19.99
C VAL A 134 9.88 9.52 -20.08
N LEU A 135 9.55 10.18 -18.97
CA LEU A 135 9.35 11.62 -18.92
C LEU A 135 10.68 12.37 -18.89
N THR A 136 10.70 13.54 -19.53
CA THR A 136 11.79 14.50 -19.41
C THR A 136 11.85 15.10 -18.00
N PRO A 137 12.97 15.72 -17.58
CA PRO A 137 13.06 16.40 -16.29
C PRO A 137 11.95 17.43 -16.08
N GLU A 138 11.66 18.25 -17.10
CA GLU A 138 10.60 19.25 -17.06
C GLU A 138 9.21 18.64 -16.90
N GLN A 139 8.92 17.54 -17.62
CA GLN A 139 7.66 16.81 -17.48
C GLN A 139 7.50 16.17 -16.09
N LYS A 140 8.60 15.73 -15.46
CA LYS A 140 8.57 15.21 -14.08
C LYS A 140 8.24 16.32 -13.08
N THR A 141 8.79 17.52 -13.25
CA THR A 141 8.43 18.68 -12.41
C THR A 141 6.95 18.99 -12.54
N LYS A 142 6.44 19.11 -13.77
CA LYS A 142 5.00 19.34 -14.04
C LYS A 142 4.12 18.22 -13.47
N PHE A 143 4.59 16.97 -13.52
CA PHE A 143 3.89 15.84 -12.90
C PHE A 143 3.73 16.01 -11.38
N VAL A 144 4.79 16.45 -10.68
CA VAL A 144 4.74 16.67 -9.23
C VAL A 144 3.78 17.80 -8.87
N GLU A 145 3.78 18.90 -9.62
CA GLU A 145 2.87 20.03 -9.42
C GLU A 145 1.41 19.61 -9.59
N LEU A 146 1.08 18.97 -10.71
CA LEU A 146 -0.27 18.48 -11.00
C LEU A 146 -0.73 17.41 -10.00
N SER A 147 0.20 16.60 -9.48
CA SER A 147 -0.08 15.63 -8.42
C SER A 147 -0.47 16.33 -7.12
N LYS A 148 0.27 17.38 -6.74
CA LYS A 148 -0.03 18.18 -5.54
C LYS A 148 -1.39 18.88 -5.65
N GLU A 149 -1.63 19.57 -6.76
CA GLU A 149 -2.91 20.25 -7.04
C GLU A 149 -4.09 19.26 -6.93
N ARG A 150 -3.93 18.06 -7.50
CA ARG A 150 -4.95 17.01 -7.40
C ARG A 150 -5.16 16.56 -5.96
N MET A 151 -4.09 16.36 -5.18
CA MET A 151 -4.22 15.97 -3.77
C MET A 151 -4.95 17.02 -2.94
N GLU A 152 -4.69 18.31 -3.18
CA GLU A 152 -5.37 19.43 -2.51
C GLU A 152 -6.86 19.47 -2.87
N ASN A 153 -7.20 19.44 -4.17
CA ASN A 153 -8.57 19.37 -4.66
C ASN A 153 -9.33 18.16 -4.08
N CYS A 154 -8.62 17.05 -3.90
CA CYS A 154 -9.14 15.85 -3.25
C CYS A 154 -9.45 16.06 -1.77
N GLY A 155 -8.54 16.71 -1.05
CA GLY A 155 -8.72 17.07 0.35
C GLY A 155 -9.91 17.99 0.54
N GLU A 156 -10.09 18.98 -0.32
CA GLU A 156 -11.23 19.90 -0.30
C GLU A 156 -12.56 19.20 -0.57
N LYS A 157 -12.63 18.35 -1.61
CA LYS A 157 -13.84 17.56 -1.88
C LYS A 157 -14.22 16.67 -0.70
N ARG A 158 -13.24 16.05 -0.02
CA ARG A 158 -13.52 15.23 1.16
C ARG A 158 -14.09 16.07 2.30
N LYS A 159 -13.59 17.29 2.52
CA LYS A 159 -14.12 18.22 3.54
C LYS A 159 -15.56 18.64 3.23
N ASN A 160 -15.91 18.85 1.96
CA ASN A 160 -17.24 19.30 1.54
C ASN A 160 -18.30 18.17 1.48
N HIS A 161 -17.88 16.91 1.67
CA HIS A 161 -18.77 15.74 1.72
C HIS A 161 -19.06 15.27 3.16
N HIS A 162 -18.62 16.02 4.17
CA HIS A 162 -18.99 15.86 5.57
C HIS A 162 -19.93 17.00 6.00
#